data_AF-A0A972P730-F1
#
_entry.id   AF-A0A972P730-F1
#
_cell.length_a   1.000
_cell.length_b   1.000
_cell.length_c   1.000
_cell.angle_alpha   90.00
_cell.angle_beta   90.00
_cell.angle_gamma   90.00
#
_symmetry.space_group_name_H-M   'P 1'
#
loop_
_entity.id
_entity.type
_entity.pdbx_description
1 polymer ?
#
loop_
_entity_poly.entity_id
_entity_poly.type
_entity_poly.pdbx_seq_one_letter_code
_entity_poly.pdbx_strand_id
1 'polypeptide(L)'
;MDRQIPRELEQCWNDGTRHSNPLIALHATKEFWPLWAQWQAALAREAIADGATWDEIGQAMGISRQAAWGRFKAAVEGGKPMEMEKENERQLREAIKEIKAHGRERDQELAANRRRLRDDLRALDRQRVQERTERQQQIDELRGRLSTTRRNPSADSARQM
;
A
#
# COMPACT_ATOMS: atom_id res chain seq x y z
N MET A 1 -42.44 -5.74 24.17
CA MET A 1 -42.47 -4.30 24.43
C MET A 1 -42.63 -3.60 23.09
N ASP A 2 -43.64 -2.75 22.93
CA ASP A 2 -43.77 -1.94 21.72
C ASP A 2 -42.67 -0.88 21.72
N ARG A 3 -41.70 -1.02 20.81
CA ARG A 3 -40.64 -0.03 20.63
C ARG A 3 -41.23 1.19 19.96
N GLN A 4 -41.28 2.31 20.67
CA GLN A 4 -41.66 3.59 20.08
C GLN A 4 -40.45 4.24 19.44
N ILE A 5 -40.57 4.59 18.16
CA ILE A 5 -39.55 5.36 17.44
C ILE A 5 -39.47 6.75 18.09
N PRO A 6 -38.26 7.29 18.36
CA PRO A 6 -38.12 8.65 18.87
C PRO A 6 -38.88 9.65 17.98
N ARG A 7 -39.69 10.50 18.59
CA ARG A 7 -40.57 11.43 17.89
C ARG A 7 -39.79 12.36 16.97
N GLU A 8 -38.59 12.75 17.39
CA GLU A 8 -37.67 13.61 16.64
C GLU A 8 -37.19 12.92 15.36
N LEU A 9 -36.91 11.61 15.41
CA LEU A 9 -36.51 10.84 14.24
C LEU A 9 -37.67 10.70 13.24
N GLU A 10 -38.88 10.46 13.75
CA GLU A 10 -40.11 10.43 12.93
C GLU A 10 -40.41 11.79 12.30
N GLN A 11 -40.22 12.88 13.04
CA GLN A 11 -40.37 14.25 12.53
C GLN A 11 -39.36 14.55 11.42
N CYS A 12 -38.07 14.28 11.62
CA CYS A 12 -37.04 14.45 10.59
C CYS A 12 -37.35 13.66 9.31
N TRP A 13 -37.86 12.43 9.46
CA TRP A 13 -38.29 11.62 8.31
C TRP A 13 -39.48 12.24 7.58
N ASN A 14 -40.51 12.65 8.32
CA ASN A 14 -41.70 13.26 7.74
C ASN A 14 -41.39 14.59 7.05
N ASP A 15 -40.60 15.46 7.69
CA ASP A 15 -40.22 16.76 7.15
C ASP A 15 -39.29 16.61 5.93
N GLY A 16 -38.36 15.64 5.94
CA GLY A 16 -37.48 15.36 4.81
C GLY A 16 -38.19 14.76 3.58
N THR A 17 -39.32 14.08 3.78
CA THR A 17 -40.01 13.34 2.70
C THR A 17 -41.31 14.00 2.23
N ARG A 18 -41.96 14.82 3.06
CA ARG A 18 -43.29 15.40 2.78
C ARG A 18 -43.27 16.90 2.58
N HIS A 19 -42.17 17.59 2.92
CA HIS A 19 -42.12 19.04 2.80
C HIS A 19 -42.00 19.46 1.32
N SER A 20 -42.88 20.36 0.87
CA SER A 20 -42.98 20.78 -0.53
C SER A 20 -41.79 21.63 -1.01
N ASN A 21 -41.15 22.37 -0.09
CA ASN A 21 -39.91 23.12 -0.37
C ASN A 21 -38.66 22.22 -0.18
N PRO A 22 -37.87 21.97 -1.25
CA PRO A 22 -36.69 21.10 -1.18
C PRO A 22 -35.59 21.56 -0.23
N LEU A 23 -35.42 22.87 -0.02
CA LEU A 23 -34.40 23.40 0.89
C LEU A 23 -34.76 23.14 2.36
N ILE A 24 -36.06 23.21 2.68
CA ILE A 24 -36.55 22.91 4.02
C ILE A 24 -36.49 21.38 4.26
N ALA A 25 -36.87 20.58 3.26
CA ALA A 25 -36.73 19.13 3.32
C ALA A 25 -35.27 18.71 3.56
N LEU A 26 -34.33 19.28 2.79
CA LEU A 26 -32.91 19.00 2.96
C LEU A 26 -32.41 19.41 4.35
N HIS A 27 -32.81 20.59 4.83
CA HIS A 27 -32.45 21.04 6.17
C HIS A 27 -32.95 20.08 7.26
N ALA A 28 -34.19 19.59 7.15
CA ALA A 28 -34.77 18.65 8.09
C ALA A 28 -34.03 17.30 8.15
N THR A 29 -33.44 16.85 7.03
CA THR A 29 -32.66 15.60 7.01
C THR A 29 -31.30 15.69 7.70
N LYS A 30 -30.80 16.91 8.01
CA LYS A 30 -29.48 17.11 8.61
C LYS A 30 -29.32 16.37 9.94
N GLU A 31 -30.37 16.36 10.75
CA GLU A 31 -30.35 15.73 12.08
C GLU A 31 -30.78 14.25 12.06
N PHE A 32 -31.18 13.73 10.89
CA PHE A 32 -31.63 12.35 10.74
C PHE A 32 -30.53 11.35 11.10
N TRP A 33 -29.32 11.52 10.55
CA TRP A 33 -28.22 10.59 10.78
C TRP A 33 -27.75 10.53 12.25
N PRO A 34 -27.57 11.67 12.95
CA PRO A 34 -27.31 11.67 14.39
C PRO A 34 -28.40 10.96 15.21
N LEU A 35 -29.68 11.27 14.96
CA LEU A 35 -30.81 10.67 15.68
C LEU A 35 -30.91 9.16 15.40
N TRP A 36 -30.68 8.75 14.15
CA TRP A 36 -30.65 7.35 13.75
C TRP A 36 -29.52 6.59 14.46
N ALA A 37 -28.32 7.17 14.52
CA ALA A 37 -27.18 6.55 15.21
C ALA A 37 -27.45 6.37 16.72
N GLN A 38 -28.08 7.35 17.36
CA GLN A 38 -28.49 7.25 18.77
C GLN A 38 -29.53 6.15 18.98
N TRP A 39 -30.52 6.05 18.08
CA TRP A 39 -31.53 5.00 18.14
C TRP A 39 -30.89 3.60 17.97
N GLN A 40 -29.99 3.43 17.00
CA GLN A 40 -29.25 2.17 16.83
C GLN A 40 -28.43 1.80 18.07
N ALA A 41 -27.84 2.79 18.74
CA ALA A 41 -27.10 2.56 19.97
C ALA A 41 -28.00 2.13 21.14
N ALA A 42 -29.21 2.67 21.23
CA ALA A 42 -30.22 2.23 22.21
C ALA A 42 -30.61 0.76 21.97
N LEU A 43 -30.86 0.37 20.71
CA LEU A 43 -31.17 -1.01 20.33
C LEU A 43 -30.01 -1.97 20.63
N ALA A 44 -28.77 -1.55 20.36
CA ALA A 44 -27.60 -2.35 20.72
C ALA A 44 -27.49 -2.53 22.24
N ARG A 45 -27.79 -1.49 23.03
CA ARG A 45 -27.81 -1.57 24.50
C ARG A 45 -28.88 -2.54 25.00
N GLU A 46 -30.09 -2.49 24.43
CA GLU A 46 -31.16 -3.45 24.72
C GLU A 46 -30.71 -4.88 24.40
N ALA A 47 -30.14 -5.12 23.21
CA ALA A 47 -29.69 -6.44 22.80
C ALA A 47 -28.63 -7.00 23.76
N ILE A 48 -27.65 -6.20 24.16
CA ILE A 48 -26.65 -6.61 25.15
C ILE A 48 -27.30 -6.90 26.51
N ALA A 49 -28.27 -6.09 26.94
CA ALA A 49 -29.00 -6.33 28.20
C ALA A 49 -29.81 -7.64 28.18
N ASP A 50 -30.33 -8.00 27.01
CA ASP A 50 -31.02 -9.28 26.75
C ASP A 50 -30.04 -10.46 26.57
N GLY A 51 -28.73 -10.24 26.68
CA GLY A 51 -27.70 -11.27 26.63
C GLY A 51 -27.08 -11.51 25.25
N ALA A 52 -27.42 -10.71 24.24
CA ALA A 52 -26.80 -10.82 22.93
C ALA A 52 -25.30 -10.50 23.00
N THR A 53 -24.54 -11.15 22.12
CA THR A 53 -23.10 -10.93 21.97
C THR A 53 -22.81 -9.88 20.89
N TRP A 54 -21.61 -9.29 20.95
CA TRP A 54 -21.13 -8.38 19.91
C TRP A 54 -21.06 -9.02 18.51
N ASP A 55 -20.92 -10.35 18.44
CA ASP A 55 -20.92 -11.07 17.17
C ASP A 55 -22.32 -11.10 16.56
N GLU A 56 -23.33 -11.44 17.36
CA GLU A 56 -24.74 -11.46 16.93
C GLU A 56 -25.23 -10.07 16.51
N ILE A 57 -24.84 -9.02 17.23
CA ILE A 57 -25.12 -7.62 16.83
C ILE A 57 -24.43 -7.28 15.50
N GLY A 58 -23.18 -7.71 15.30
CA GLY A 58 -22.47 -7.53 14.04
C GLY A 58 -23.18 -8.24 12.87
N GLN A 59 -23.54 -9.51 13.06
CA GLN A 59 -24.26 -10.30 12.07
C GLN A 59 -25.61 -9.65 11.70
N ALA A 60 -26.40 -9.21 12.69
CA ALA A 60 -27.69 -8.55 12.45
C ALA A 60 -27.55 -7.24 11.63
N MET A 61 -26.40 -6.58 11.73
CA MET A 61 -26.11 -5.34 10.99
C MET A 61 -25.31 -5.55 9.70
N GLY A 62 -24.89 -6.78 9.39
CA GLY A 62 -24.03 -7.08 8.25
C GLY A 62 -22.62 -6.51 8.37
N ILE A 63 -22.10 -6.35 9.60
CA ILE A 63 -20.75 -5.84 9.89
C ILE A 63 -19.96 -6.83 10.75
N SER A 64 -18.64 -6.67 10.81
CA SER A 64 -17.82 -7.51 11.68
C SER A 64 -18.10 -7.24 13.16
N ARG A 65 -17.87 -8.25 14.02
CA ARG A 65 -17.89 -8.11 15.49
C ARG A 65 -17.09 -6.90 16.00
N GLN A 66 -15.90 -6.69 15.44
CA GLN A 66 -15.02 -5.58 15.82
C GLN A 66 -15.64 -4.22 15.45
N ALA A 67 -16.29 -4.12 14.28
CA ALA A 67 -16.98 -2.92 13.86
C ALA A 67 -18.20 -2.61 14.73
N ALA A 68 -18.99 -3.64 15.10
CA ALA A 68 -20.12 -3.49 16.01
C ALA A 68 -19.67 -3.00 17.39
N TRP A 69 -18.63 -3.62 17.95
CA TRP A 69 -18.05 -3.21 19.22
C TRP A 69 -17.54 -1.76 19.17
N GLY A 70 -16.72 -1.41 18.17
CA GLY A 70 -16.17 -0.04 18.06
C GLY A 70 -17.26 1.02 17.92
N ARG A 71 -18.37 0.68 17.25
CA ARG A 71 -19.48 1.59 17.01
C ARG A 71 -20.36 1.85 18.24
N PHE A 72 -20.66 0.82 19.03
CA PHE A 72 -21.68 0.92 20.09
C PHE A 72 -21.15 0.85 21.52
N LYS A 73 -19.92 0.36 21.73
CA LYS A 73 -19.40 0.11 23.08
C LYS A 73 -19.46 1.35 23.99
N ALA A 74 -19.08 2.52 23.47
CA ALA A 74 -19.16 3.78 24.22
C ALA A 74 -20.59 4.14 24.65
N ALA A 75 -21.57 3.89 23.78
CA ALA A 75 -22.96 4.16 24.09
C ALA A 75 -23.55 3.11 25.04
N VAL A 76 -23.07 1.87 25.03
CA VAL A 76 -23.53 0.80 25.93
C VAL A 76 -22.94 0.93 27.33
N GLU A 77 -21.64 1.19 27.45
CA GLU A 77 -20.94 1.23 28.75
C GLU A 77 -20.98 2.60 29.45
N GLY A 78 -21.60 3.62 28.83
CA GLY A 78 -21.63 4.99 29.38
C GLY A 78 -20.25 5.66 29.51
N GLY A 79 -19.20 4.98 29.03
CA GLY A 79 -17.82 5.43 29.05
C GLY A 79 -17.44 6.14 27.75
N LYS A 80 -16.61 7.18 27.86
CA LYS A 80 -15.98 7.80 26.69
C LYS A 80 -15.24 6.72 25.87
N PRO A 81 -15.40 6.62 24.54
CA PRO A 81 -14.54 5.77 23.72
C PRO A 81 -13.15 6.39 23.78
N MET A 82 -12.24 5.87 24.62
CA MET A 82 -10.96 6.57 24.77
C MET A 82 -9.74 5.72 25.08
N GLU A 83 -9.85 4.44 25.43
CA GLU A 83 -8.65 3.64 25.73
C GLU A 83 -8.29 2.67 24.61
N MET A 84 -9.23 1.85 24.15
CA MET A 84 -8.92 0.88 23.08
C MET A 84 -8.77 1.53 21.69
N GLU A 85 -9.42 2.67 21.45
CA GLU A 85 -9.23 3.44 20.21
C GLU A 85 -7.87 4.15 20.19
N LYS A 86 -7.43 4.69 21.33
CA LYS A 86 -6.06 5.24 21.47
C LYS A 86 -5.01 4.15 21.32
N GLU A 87 -5.26 2.97 21.89
CA GLU A 87 -4.37 1.82 21.76
C GLU A 87 -4.34 1.28 20.32
N ASN A 88 -5.49 1.14 19.67
CA ASN A 88 -5.56 0.77 18.25
C ASN A 88 -4.93 1.82 17.34
N GLU A 89 -5.13 3.11 17.63
CA GLU A 89 -4.51 4.19 16.87
C GLU A 89 -2.99 4.21 17.07
N ARG A 90 -2.53 3.92 18.29
CA ARG A 90 -1.11 3.78 18.61
C ARG A 90 -0.50 2.58 17.87
N GLN A 91 -1.14 1.42 17.92
CA GLN A 91 -0.73 0.22 17.21
C GLN A 91 -0.72 0.44 15.69
N LEU A 92 -1.74 1.12 15.15
CA LEU A 92 -1.81 1.46 13.73
C LEU A 92 -0.68 2.43 13.32
N ARG A 93 -0.39 3.43 14.16
CA ARG A 93 0.72 4.36 13.93
C ARG A 93 2.08 3.65 13.98
N GLU A 94 2.27 2.72 14.90
CA GLU A 94 3.47 1.90 15.00
C GLU A 94 3.61 0.98 13.78
N ALA A 95 2.56 0.27 13.38
CA ALA A 95 2.55 -0.56 12.18
C ALA A 95 2.85 0.25 10.90
N ILE A 96 2.26 1.44 10.76
CA ILE A 96 2.55 2.34 9.62
C ILE A 96 4.02 2.79 9.64
N LYS A 97 4.59 3.05 10.82
CA LYS A 97 5.99 3.46 10.98
C LYS A 97 6.94 2.32 10.57
N GLU A 98 6.63 1.08 10.95
CA GLU A 98 7.38 -0.11 10.55
C GLU A 98 7.30 -0.37 9.04
N ILE A 99 6.10 -0.31 8.46
CA ILE A 99 5.91 -0.46 7.00
C ILE A 99 6.73 0.60 6.24
N LYS A 100 6.72 1.85 6.71
CA LYS A 100 7.53 2.92 6.12
C LYS A 100 9.04 2.71 6.31
N ALA A 101 9.47 2.15 7.44
CA ALA A 101 10.87 1.82 7.67
C ALA A 101 11.34 0.72 6.72
N HIS A 102 10.60 -0.38 6.63
CA HIS A 102 10.89 -1.47 5.71
C HIS A 102 10.82 -1.05 4.23
N GLY A 103 9.88 -0.17 3.87
CA GLY A 103 9.83 0.42 2.53
C GLY A 103 11.12 1.17 2.18
N ARG A 104 11.60 2.02 3.10
CA ARG A 104 12.86 2.76 2.91
C ARG A 104 14.07 1.86 2.80
N GLU A 105 14.15 0.79 3.60
CA GLU A 105 15.23 -0.20 3.53
C GLU A 105 15.25 -0.90 2.17
N ARG A 106 14.08 -1.37 1.69
CA ARG A 106 13.96 -1.97 0.36
C ARG A 106 14.34 -1.00 -0.75
N ASP A 107 13.94 0.26 -0.66
CA ASP A 107 14.29 1.27 -1.66
C ASP A 107 15.79 1.56 -1.69
N GLN A 108 16.44 1.60 -0.52
CA GLN A 108 17.89 1.74 -0.41
C GLN A 108 18.62 0.54 -1.01
N GLU A 109 18.15 -0.67 -0.74
CA GLU A 109 18.71 -1.89 -1.30
C GLU A 109 18.57 -1.94 -2.82
N LEU A 110 17.39 -1.60 -3.35
CA LEU A 110 17.15 -1.51 -4.79
C LEU A 110 18.03 -0.44 -5.43
N ALA A 111 18.22 0.71 -4.79
CA ALA A 111 19.11 1.76 -5.28
C ALA A 111 20.57 1.30 -5.30
N ALA A 112 21.03 0.61 -4.25
CA ALA A 112 22.38 0.06 -4.17
C ALA A 112 22.62 -1.01 -5.25
N ASN A 113 21.67 -1.94 -5.43
CA ASN A 113 21.74 -2.96 -6.46
C ASN A 113 21.76 -2.34 -7.87
N ARG A 114 20.90 -1.35 -8.14
CA ARG A 114 20.91 -0.64 -9.44
C ARG A 114 22.24 0.06 -9.72
N ARG A 115 22.91 0.62 -8.71
CA ARG A 115 24.25 1.20 -8.86
C ARG A 115 25.28 0.12 -9.20
N ARG A 116 25.30 -0.98 -8.45
CA ARG A 116 26.20 -2.13 -8.71
C ARG A 116 26.05 -2.65 -10.14
N LEU A 117 24.83 -2.97 -10.56
CA LEU A 117 24.57 -3.44 -11.92
C LEU A 117 25.05 -2.45 -12.99
N ARG A 118 24.87 -1.15 -12.76
CA ARG A 118 25.35 -0.12 -13.70
C ARG A 118 26.87 -0.10 -13.79
N ASP A 119 27.56 -0.24 -12.66
CA ASP A 119 29.02 -0.25 -12.62
C ASP A 119 29.58 -1.53 -13.25
N ASP A 120 28.93 -2.66 -13.03
CA ASP A 120 29.27 -3.94 -13.68
C ASP A 120 29.11 -3.86 -15.19
N LEU A 121 27.99 -3.30 -15.68
CA LEU A 121 27.78 -3.08 -17.12
C LEU A 121 28.87 -2.19 -17.73
N ARG A 122 29.24 -1.11 -17.04
CA ARG A 122 30.34 -0.23 -17.49
C ARG A 122 31.68 -0.95 -17.49
N ALA A 123 31.94 -1.83 -16.53
CA ALA A 123 33.16 -2.63 -16.48
C ALA A 123 33.24 -3.60 -17.66
N LEU A 124 32.13 -4.30 -17.97
CA LEU A 124 32.04 -5.20 -19.12
C LEU A 124 32.23 -4.45 -20.44
N ASP A 125 31.65 -3.26 -20.60
CA ASP A 125 31.85 -2.45 -21.81
C ASP A 125 33.31 -2.04 -21.98
N ARG A 126 33.99 -1.63 -20.89
CA ARG A 126 35.42 -1.33 -20.93
C ARG A 126 36.25 -2.55 -21.33
N GLN A 127 35.96 -3.73 -20.78
CA GLN A 127 36.62 -4.98 -21.17
C GLN A 127 36.43 -5.27 -22.65
N ARG A 128 35.20 -5.16 -23.18
CA ARG A 128 34.93 -5.39 -24.61
C ARG A 128 35.68 -4.45 -25.53
N VAL A 129 35.81 -3.17 -25.15
CA VAL A 129 36.60 -2.19 -25.92
C VAL A 129 38.09 -2.56 -25.88
N GLN A 130 38.60 -2.95 -24.72
CA GLN A 130 39.99 -3.38 -24.58
C GLN A 130 40.28 -4.63 -25.42
N GLU A 131 39.45 -5.67 -25.32
CA GLU A 131 39.59 -6.90 -26.12
C GLU A 131 39.56 -6.62 -27.63
N ARG A 132 38.68 -5.71 -28.08
CA ARG A 132 38.65 -5.30 -29.50
C ARG A 132 39.94 -4.62 -29.93
N THR A 133 40.49 -3.77 -29.07
CA THR A 133 41.73 -3.04 -29.34
C THR A 133 42.91 -4.01 -29.39
N GLU A 134 43.00 -4.94 -28.44
CA GLU A 134 44.03 -5.98 -28.40
C GLU A 134 43.94 -6.89 -29.63
N ARG A 135 42.74 -7.34 -30.02
CA ARG A 135 42.54 -8.13 -31.25
C ARG A 135 42.97 -7.36 -32.49
N GLN A 136 42.65 -6.06 -32.57
CA GLN A 136 43.04 -5.23 -33.70
C GLN A 136 44.57 -5.09 -33.78
N GLN A 137 45.24 -4.84 -32.65
CA GLN A 137 46.70 -4.78 -32.57
C GLN A 137 47.34 -6.11 -33.02
N GLN A 138 46.81 -7.25 -32.56
CA GLN A 138 47.29 -8.56 -32.99
C GLN A 138 47.12 -8.79 -34.50
N ILE A 139 45.99 -8.38 -35.08
CA ILE A 139 45.77 -8.45 -36.53
C ILE A 139 46.79 -7.59 -37.28
N ASP A 140 47.04 -6.38 -36.81
CA ASP A 140 47.98 -5.46 -37.46
C ASP A 140 49.43 -5.93 -37.32
N GLU A 141 49.80 -6.52 -36.18
CA GLU A 141 51.10 -7.19 -35.99
C GLU A 141 51.28 -8.37 -36.94
N LEU A 142 50.27 -9.25 -37.07
CA LEU A 142 50.31 -10.39 -37.97
C LEU A 142 50.40 -9.94 -39.44
N ARG A 143 49.65 -8.90 -39.83
CA ARG A 143 49.76 -8.26 -41.15
C ARG A 143 51.16 -7.70 -41.39
N GLY A 144 51.74 -7.03 -40.39
CA GLY A 144 53.11 -6.54 -40.41
C GLY A 144 54.11 -7.67 -40.68
N ARG A 145 54.04 -8.76 -39.89
CA ARG A 145 54.90 -9.95 -40.05
C ARG A 145 54.74 -10.61 -41.43
N LEU A 146 53.52 -10.77 -41.92
CA LEU A 146 53.27 -11.32 -43.26
C LEU A 146 53.85 -10.43 -44.36
N SER A 147 53.75 -9.11 -44.21
CA SER A 147 54.31 -8.16 -45.18
C SER A 147 55.84 -8.19 -45.19
N THR A 148 56.51 -8.35 -44.05
CA THR A 148 57.98 -8.48 -43.99
C THR A 148 58.46 -9.81 -44.54
N THR A 149 57.76 -10.93 -44.28
CA THR A 149 58.05 -12.22 -44.91
C THR A 149 57.87 -12.17 -46.43
N ARG A 150 56.80 -11.52 -46.93
CA ARG A 150 56.55 -11.39 -48.38
C ARG A 150 57.56 -10.47 -49.09
N ARG A 151 58.15 -9.50 -48.38
CA ARG A 151 59.17 -8.57 -48.91
C ARG A 151 60.59 -9.16 -48.88
N ASN A 152 60.82 -10.20 -48.07
CA ASN A 152 62.06 -10.99 -48.03
C ASN A 152 61.81 -12.46 -48.41
N PRO A 153 61.58 -12.78 -49.69
CA PRO A 153 61.47 -14.18 -50.14
C PRO A 153 62.80 -14.95 -50.11
N SER A 154 63.92 -14.32 -49.71
CA SER A 154 65.28 -14.85 -49.93
C SER A 154 65.88 -15.69 -48.79
N ALA A 155 65.15 -15.99 -47.71
CA ALA A 155 65.73 -16.75 -46.59
C ALA A 155 65.37 -18.25 -46.57
N ASP A 156 64.27 -18.67 -47.22
CA ASP A 156 63.80 -20.06 -47.14
C ASP A 156 64.28 -20.97 -48.30
N SER A 157 64.97 -20.44 -49.32
CA SER A 157 65.62 -21.28 -50.34
C SER A 157 67.02 -21.78 -49.96
N ALA A 158 67.54 -21.46 -48.77
CA ALA A 158 68.89 -21.86 -48.33
C ALA A 158 68.92 -23.10 -47.41
N ARG A 159 67.81 -23.86 -47.28
CA ARG A 159 67.73 -25.05 -46.42
C ARG A 159 67.38 -26.36 -47.14
N GLN A 160 67.48 -26.40 -48.47
CA GLN A 160 67.27 -27.63 -49.27
C GLN A 160 68.43 -27.98 -50.23
N MET A 161 69.65 -27.52 -49.95
CA MET A 161 70.88 -28.14 -50.47
C MET A 161 71.82 -28.42 -49.32
#